data_AF-A0A850XP18-F1
#
_entry.id   AF-A0A850XP18-F1
#
_cell.length_a   1.000
_cell.length_b   1.000
_cell.length_c   1.000
_cell.angle_alpha   90.00
_cell.angle_beta   90.00
_cell.angle_gamma   90.00
#
_symmetry.space_group_name_H-M   'P 1'
#
loop_
_entity.id
_entity.type
_entity.pdbx_description
1 polymer ?
#
loop_
_entity_poly.entity_id
_entity_poly.type
_entity_poly.pdbx_seq_one_letter_code
_entity_poly.pdbx_strand_id
1 'polypeptide(L)' 'LQQVENPLEEAIKFLIPLKNLTGDDIETHLLAFEIYFRKGKFLLMLQSVKRAFAINSNNPWLHECLIKFSKA' A
#
# COMPACT_ATOMS: atom_id res chain seq x y z
N LEU A 1 16.66 -15.86 -13.24
CA LEU A 1 15.47 -15.01 -13.07
C LEU A 1 15.61 -13.84 -14.04
N GLN A 2 14.60 -13.58 -14.88
CA GLN A 2 14.61 -12.41 -15.78
C GLN A 2 14.42 -11.13 -14.96
N GLN A 3 15.19 -10.08 -15.25
CA GLN A 3 15.00 -8.76 -14.64
C GLN A 3 13.76 -8.09 -15.23
N VAL A 4 12.87 -7.62 -14.37
CA VAL A 4 11.78 -6.73 -14.75
C VAL A 4 12.32 -5.30 -14.72
N GLU A 5 12.20 -4.56 -15.82
CA GLU A 5 12.74 -3.19 -15.93
C GLU A 5 12.10 -2.23 -14.92
N ASN A 6 10.78 -2.30 -14.75
CA ASN A 6 10.00 -1.38 -13.90
C ASN A 6 9.14 -2.14 -12.89
N PRO A 7 9.74 -2.82 -11.89
CA PRO A 7 9.02 -3.76 -11.03
C PRO A 7 7.88 -3.10 -10.23
N LEU A 8 8.03 -1.82 -9.86
CA LEU A 8 6.98 -1.07 -9.15
C LEU A 8 5.83 -0.65 -10.06
N GLU A 9 6.09 -0.39 -11.35
CA GLU A 9 4.99 -0.12 -12.30
C GLU A 9 4.21 -1.38 -12.60
N GLU A 10 4.90 -2.52 -12.73
CA GLU A 10 4.23 -3.81 -12.88
C GLU A 10 3.39 -4.15 -11.64
N ALA A 11 3.90 -3.91 -10.43
CA ALA A 11 3.13 -4.11 -9.19
C ALA A 11 1.84 -3.26 -9.14
N ILE A 12 1.86 -2.03 -9.66
CA ILE A 12 0.67 -1.18 -9.71
C ILE A 12 -0.42 -1.79 -10.59
N LYS A 13 -0.06 -2.44 -11.70
CA LYS A 13 -1.03 -3.10 -12.57
C LYS A 13 -1.83 -4.19 -11.86
N PHE A 14 -1.20 -4.89 -10.90
CA PHE A 14 -1.88 -5.85 -10.03
C PHE A 14 -2.65 -5.18 -8.88
N LEU A 15 -2.16 -4.05 -8.39
CA LEU A 15 -2.83 -3.31 -7.32
C LEU A 15 -4.16 -2.69 -7.77
N ILE A 16 -4.26 -2.23 -9.02
CA ILE A 16 -5.49 -1.60 -9.56
C ILE A 16 -6.72 -2.52 -9.42
N PRO A 17 -6.72 -3.77 -9.91
CA PRO A 17 -7.87 -4.66 -9.76
C PRO A 17 -8.17 -4.98 -8.29
N LEU A 18 -7.17 -5.14 -7.42
CA LEU A 18 -7.40 -5.33 -5.98
C LEU A 18 -8.15 -4.13 -5.39
N LYS A 19 -7.71 -2.90 -5.67
CA LYS A 19 -8.40 -1.70 -5.18
C LYS A 19 -9.85 -1.57 -5.66
N ASN A 20 -10.16 -2.12 -6.83
CA ASN A 20 -11.49 -2.03 -7.43
C ASN A 20 -12.43 -3.14 -6.95
N LEU A 21 -11.89 -4.34 -6.66
CA LEU A 21 -12.68 -5.53 -6.36
C LEU A 21 -12.69 -5.88 -4.86
N THR A 22 -11.65 -5.50 -4.13
CA THR A 22 -11.42 -5.82 -2.71
C THR A 22 -11.01 -4.58 -1.92
N GLY A 23 -11.75 -3.48 -2.13
CA GLY A 23 -11.49 -2.19 -1.49
C GLY A 23 -11.80 -2.14 0.01
N ASP A 24 -12.50 -3.14 0.53
CA ASP A 24 -12.82 -3.39 1.93
C ASP A 24 -11.83 -4.34 2.62
N ASP A 25 -10.93 -4.97 1.86
CA ASP A 25 -9.83 -5.75 2.40
C ASP A 25 -8.68 -4.84 2.84
N ILE A 26 -8.23 -4.99 4.08
CA ILE A 26 -7.11 -4.22 4.63
C ILE A 26 -5.81 -4.49 3.87
N GLU A 27 -5.58 -5.73 3.44
CA GLU A 27 -4.34 -6.13 2.76
C GLU A 27 -4.14 -5.35 1.45
N THR A 28 -5.23 -5.07 0.73
CA THR A 28 -5.22 -4.22 -0.47
C THR A 28 -4.58 -2.86 -0.20
N HIS A 29 -4.93 -2.20 0.90
CA HIS A 29 -4.41 -0.87 1.23
C HIS A 29 -2.99 -0.93 1.82
N LEU A 30 -2.64 -1.99 2.54
CA LEU A 30 -1.29 -2.20 3.06
C LEU A 30 -0.29 -2.49 1.94
N LEU A 31 -0.68 -3.31 0.94
CA LEU A 31 0.10 -3.51 -0.29
C LEU A 31 0.26 -2.20 -1.08
N ALA A 32 -0.82 -1.40 -1.19
CA ALA A 32 -0.75 -0.09 -1.80
C ALA A 32 0.28 0.82 -1.11
N PHE A 33 0.28 0.83 0.23
CA PHE A 33 1.26 1.59 1.01
C PHE A 33 2.70 1.20 0.66
N GLU A 34 3.02 -0.10 0.65
CA GLU A 34 4.39 -0.59 0.39
C GLU A 34 4.90 -0.22 -1.02
N ILE A 35 4.01 -0.21 -2.02
CA ILE A 35 4.32 0.24 -3.37
C ILE A 35 4.58 1.76 -3.39
N TYR A 36 3.67 2.54 -2.79
CA TYR A 36 3.79 4.00 -2.80
C TYR A 36 4.95 4.52 -1.94
N PHE A 37 5.30 3.81 -0.87
CA PHE A 37 6.49 4.05 -0.07
C PHE A 37 7.75 3.93 -0.91
N ARG A 38 7.92 2.83 -1.65
CA ARG A 38 9.08 2.64 -2.55
C ARG A 38 9.12 3.62 -3.72
N LYS A 39 7.96 4.15 -4.15
CA LYS A 39 7.86 5.19 -5.18
C LYS A 39 7.98 6.63 -4.67
N GLY A 40 8.09 6.85 -3.35
CA GLY A 40 8.13 8.19 -2.75
C GLY A 40 6.84 8.99 -2.94
N LYS A 41 5.68 8.34 -3.01
CA LYS A 41 4.38 9.01 -3.24
C LYS A 41 3.65 9.29 -1.92
N PHE A 42 4.11 10.30 -1.18
CA PHE A 42 3.69 10.59 0.19
C PHE A 42 2.16 10.72 0.40
N LEU A 43 1.45 11.46 -0.45
CA LEU A 43 -0.01 11.60 -0.33
C LEU A 43 -0.76 10.29 -0.54
N LEU A 44 -0.25 9.42 -1.41
CA LEU A 44 -0.84 8.11 -1.65
C LEU A 44 -0.54 7.15 -0.49
N MET A 45 0.64 7.27 0.14
CA MET A 45 0.94 6.56 1.39
C MET A 45 -0.05 6.95 2.50
N LEU A 46 -0.31 8.25 2.69
CA LEU A 46 -1.29 8.74 3.67
C LEU A 46 -2.69 8.20 3.37
N GLN A 47 -3.10 8.24 2.11
CA GLN A 47 -4.39 7.69 1.68
C GLN A 47 -4.52 6.21 2.02
N SER A 48 -3.48 5.42 1.75
CA SER A 48 -3.46 3.97 2.05
C SER A 48 -3.62 3.71 3.55
N VAL A 49 -2.84 4.36 4.42
CA VAL A 49 -2.93 4.12 5.87
C VAL A 49 -4.27 4.58 6.44
N LYS A 50 -4.86 5.67 5.94
CA LYS A 50 -6.20 6.11 6.37
C LYS A 50 -7.29 5.10 6.04
N ARG A 51 -7.22 4.49 4.85
CA ARG A 51 -8.20 3.47 4.42
C ARG A 51 -8.03 2.17 5.20
N ALA A 52 -6.80 1.70 5.36
CA ALA A 52 -6.49 0.53 6.18
C ALA A 52 -6.95 0.72 7.64
N PHE A 53 -6.71 1.90 8.23
CA PHE A 53 -7.15 2.24 9.58
C PHE A 53 -8.68 2.22 9.72
N ALA A 54 -9.41 2.65 8.70
CA ALA A 54 -10.87 2.60 8.71
C ALA A 54 -11.45 1.17 8.68
N ILE A 55 -10.68 0.20 8.17
CA ILE A 55 -11.09 -1.22 8.10
C ILE A 55 -10.75 -1.94 9.40
N ASN A 56 -9.48 -1.88 9.84
CA ASN A 56 -9.03 -2.51 11.09
C ASN A 56 -7.83 -1.75 11.68
N SER A 57 -8.10 -0.88 12.63
CA SER A 57 -7.09 -0.05 13.31
C SER A 57 -6.12 -0.83 14.20
N ASN A 58 -6.43 -2.07 14.58
CA ASN A 58 -5.60 -2.92 15.44
C ASN A 58 -4.73 -3.90 14.65
N ASN A 59 -4.68 -3.79 13.32
CA ASN A 59 -3.86 -4.67 12.49
C ASN A 59 -2.35 -4.39 12.71
N PRO A 60 -1.52 -5.41 12.97
CA PRO A 60 -0.10 -5.22 13.26
C PRO A 60 0.69 -4.68 12.05
N TRP A 61 0.34 -5.08 10.83
CA TRP A 61 1.01 -4.58 9.63
C TRP A 61 0.63 -3.12 9.35
N LEU A 62 -0.61 -2.70 9.67
CA LEU A 62 -0.97 -1.29 9.67
C LEU A 62 -0.10 -0.48 10.65
N HIS A 63 0.14 -1.00 11.86
CA HIS A 63 1.00 -0.33 12.83
C HIS A 63 2.41 -0.10 12.27
N GLU A 64 3.01 -1.10 11.61
CA GLU A 64 4.29 -0.93 10.92
C GLU A 64 4.24 0.14 9.83
N CYS A 65 3.18 0.15 9.02
CA CYS A 65 3.00 1.15 7.96
C CYS A 65 2.90 2.57 8.53
N LEU A 66 2.21 2.76 9.67
CA LEU A 66 2.13 4.05 10.35
C LEU A 66 3.50 4.52 10.87
N ILE A 67 4.30 3.61 11.44
CA ILE A 67 5.68 3.93 11.87
C ILE A 67 6.53 4.31 10.65
N LYS A 68 6.49 3.52 9.57
CA LYS A 68 7.21 3.82 8.32
C LYS A 68 6.79 5.18 7.76
N PHE A 69 5.50 5.48 7.72
CA PHE A 69 4.96 6.76 7.25
C PHE A 69 5.47 7.94 8.08
N SER A 70 5.51 7.81 9.41
CA SER A 70 5.98 8.90 10.29
C SER A 70 7.46 9.25 10.13
N LYS A 71 8.25 8.33 9.55
CA LYS A 71 9.70 8.47 9.36
C LYS A 71 10.09 8.76 7.91
N ALA A 72 9.14 8.75 6.98
CA ALA A 72 9.33 8.98 5.55
C ALA A 72 9.34 10.48 5.24
#